data_AF-A0AAE0B0X3-F1
#
_entry.id   AF-A0AAE0B0X3-F1
#
_cell.length_a   1.000
_cell.length_b   1.000
_cell.length_c   1.000
_cell.angle_alpha   90.00
_cell.angle_beta   90.00
_cell.angle_gamma   90.00
#
_symmetry.space_group_name_H-M   'P 1'
#
loop_
_entity.id
_entity.type
_entity.pdbx_description
1 polymer ?
#
loop_
_entity_poly.entity_id
_entity_poly.type
_entity_poly.pdbx_seq_one_letter_code
_entity_poly.pdbx_strand_id
1 'polypeptide(L)'
;MSPSSTSLIEGLDSKDRTKVCESLNDARRFALYHSSLLVPILEKVKVVVVKSMKNPRSSLRKTSIMASSDIFKAFGDQLLYSNSDALDSLLLQLLLKASQDRKFVCEEADRTLKVMEDSITPLPLRTLKKQVDRTQEAVLSSAGPEILGTLGRTIKMRPLILYESENFDYPIPNSL
;
A
#
# COMPACT_ATOMS: atom_id res chain seq x y z
N MET A 1 21.92 -20.77 5.29
CA MET A 1 22.61 -19.52 4.93
C MET A 1 21.57 -18.43 4.92
N SER A 2 21.64 -17.45 5.82
CA SER A 2 20.71 -16.31 5.79
C SER A 2 21.04 -15.45 4.56
N PRO A 3 20.06 -15.01 3.76
CA PRO A 3 20.34 -14.18 2.60
C PRO A 3 21.04 -12.89 3.07
N SER A 4 22.16 -12.53 2.42
CA SER A 4 22.79 -11.23 2.60
C SER A 4 21.97 -10.16 1.85
N SER A 5 22.08 -8.89 2.27
CA SER A 5 21.44 -7.77 1.57
C SER A 5 21.82 -7.71 0.07
N THR A 6 23.05 -8.13 -0.27
CA THR A 6 23.52 -8.25 -1.66
C THR A 6 22.77 -9.32 -2.47
N SER A 7 22.57 -10.52 -1.90
CA SER A 7 21.82 -11.61 -2.55
C SER A 7 20.36 -11.22 -2.80
N LEU A 8 19.78 -10.42 -1.90
CA LEU A 8 18.41 -9.90 -2.07
C LEU A 8 18.32 -8.96 -3.29
N ILE A 9 19.28 -8.04 -3.45
CA ILE A 9 19.28 -7.09 -4.57
C ILE A 9 19.34 -7.82 -5.91
N GLU A 10 20.24 -8.79 -6.05
CA GLU A 10 20.37 -9.60 -7.28
C GLU A 10 19.11 -10.39 -7.59
N GLY A 11 18.45 -10.91 -6.55
CA GLY A 11 17.20 -11.64 -6.69
C GLY A 11 16.03 -10.75 -7.13
N LEU A 12 15.97 -9.51 -6.62
CA LEU A 12 14.99 -8.50 -7.03
C LEU A 12 15.18 -8.02 -8.47
N ASP A 13 16.42 -8.02 -8.99
CA ASP A 13 16.74 -7.70 -10.39
C ASP A 13 16.52 -8.85 -11.37
N SER A 14 16.21 -10.03 -10.87
CA SER A 14 16.05 -11.21 -11.71
C SER A 14 14.94 -11.04 -12.75
N LYS A 15 15.19 -11.53 -13.96
CA LYS A 15 14.14 -11.72 -14.98
C LYS A 15 13.24 -12.92 -14.66
N ASP A 16 13.73 -13.84 -13.83
CA ASP A 16 12.96 -14.98 -13.36
C ASP A 16 11.99 -14.55 -12.24
N ARG A 17 10.70 -14.64 -12.56
CA ARG A 17 9.59 -14.32 -11.66
C ARG A 17 9.57 -15.19 -10.40
N THR A 18 10.08 -16.42 -10.45
CA THR A 18 10.18 -17.30 -9.28
C THR A 18 11.23 -16.76 -8.31
N LYS A 19 12.42 -16.42 -8.83
CA LYS A 19 13.49 -15.80 -8.05
C LYS A 19 13.08 -14.44 -7.47
N VAL A 20 12.33 -13.63 -8.21
CA VAL A 20 11.74 -12.38 -7.68
C VAL A 20 10.74 -12.66 -6.55
N CYS A 21 9.92 -13.71 -6.67
CA CYS A 21 8.96 -14.10 -5.64
C CYS A 21 9.65 -14.55 -4.34
N GLU A 22 10.72 -15.34 -4.45
CA GLU A 22 11.56 -15.74 -3.31
C GLU A 22 12.19 -14.53 -2.63
N SER A 23 12.78 -13.65 -3.44
CA SER A 23 13.40 -12.40 -2.97
C SER A 23 12.40 -11.48 -2.26
N LEU A 24 11.17 -11.38 -2.76
CA LEU A 24 10.11 -10.64 -2.07
C LEU A 24 9.71 -11.28 -0.75
N ASN A 25 9.73 -12.61 -0.63
CA ASN A 25 9.51 -13.27 0.65
C ASN A 25 10.66 -13.02 1.63
N ASP A 26 11.90 -12.91 1.16
CA ASP A 26 13.02 -12.53 2.01
C ASP A 26 12.95 -11.06 2.44
N ALA A 27 12.52 -10.17 1.53
CA ALA A 27 12.22 -8.78 1.90
C ALA A 27 11.12 -8.71 2.98
N ARG A 28 10.09 -9.54 2.91
CA ARG A 28 9.07 -9.65 3.98
C ARG A 28 9.68 -10.06 5.31
N ARG A 29 10.54 -11.09 5.32
CA ARG A 29 11.25 -11.52 6.53
C ARG A 29 12.13 -10.41 7.10
N PHE A 30 12.83 -9.67 6.26
CA PHE A 30 13.60 -8.52 6.72
C PHE A 30 12.71 -7.41 7.25
N ALA A 31 11.58 -7.09 6.62
CA ALA A 31 10.65 -6.09 7.16
C ALA A 31 10.17 -6.46 8.57
N LEU A 32 9.91 -7.75 8.83
CA LEU A 32 9.43 -8.22 10.14
C LEU A 32 10.52 -8.31 11.21
N TYR A 33 11.74 -8.75 10.87
CA TYR A 33 12.76 -9.11 11.85
C TYR A 33 14.01 -8.22 11.81
N HIS A 34 14.32 -7.62 10.66
CA HIS A 34 15.58 -6.90 10.39
C HIS A 34 15.36 -5.71 9.45
N SER A 35 14.39 -4.83 9.76
CA SER A 35 13.91 -3.80 8.83
C SER A 35 15.01 -2.83 8.40
N SER A 36 16.00 -2.57 9.25
CA SER A 36 17.17 -1.73 8.92
C SER A 36 17.94 -2.17 7.67
N LEU A 37 17.94 -3.47 7.34
CA LEU A 37 18.60 -4.01 6.14
C LEU A 37 17.91 -3.60 4.84
N LEU A 38 16.63 -3.23 4.90
CA LEU A 38 15.87 -2.80 3.73
C LEU A 38 16.00 -1.31 3.47
N VAL A 39 16.36 -0.49 4.47
CA VAL A 39 16.52 0.98 4.32
C VAL A 39 17.33 1.36 3.06
N PRO A 40 18.54 0.84 2.81
CA PRO A 40 19.34 1.25 1.64
C PRO A 40 18.75 0.81 0.29
N ILE A 41 17.77 -0.11 0.29
CA ILE A 41 17.18 -0.68 -0.92
C ILE A 41 15.66 -0.48 -1.00
N LEU A 42 15.11 0.35 -0.10
CA LEU A 42 13.66 0.46 0.10
C LEU A 42 12.94 0.93 -1.17
N GLU A 43 13.52 1.90 -1.87
CA GLU A 43 12.98 2.40 -3.14
C GLU A 43 12.97 1.33 -4.23
N LYS A 44 14.03 0.52 -4.30
CA LYS A 44 14.08 -0.61 -5.23
C LYS A 44 13.01 -1.64 -4.91
N VAL A 45 12.83 -1.97 -3.63
CA VAL A 45 11.79 -2.89 -3.17
C VAL A 45 10.41 -2.35 -3.54
N LYS A 46 10.11 -1.06 -3.31
CA LYS A 46 8.84 -0.43 -3.73
C LYS A 46 8.57 -0.60 -5.22
N VAL A 47 9.55 -0.26 -6.08
CA VAL A 47 9.43 -0.40 -7.54
C VAL A 47 9.16 -1.85 -7.95
N VAL A 48 9.88 -2.81 -7.37
CA VAL A 48 9.71 -4.24 -7.67
C VAL A 48 8.36 -4.76 -7.18
N VAL A 49 7.88 -4.30 -6.02
CA VAL A 49 6.55 -4.62 -5.49
C VAL A 49 5.47 -4.13 -6.45
N VAL A 50 5.51 -2.86 -6.88
CA VAL A 50 4.55 -2.29 -7.83
C VAL A 50 4.53 -3.08 -9.14
N LYS A 51 5.72 -3.40 -9.69
CA LYS A 51 5.84 -4.21 -10.90
C LYS A 51 5.29 -5.63 -10.72
N SER A 52 5.50 -6.22 -9.56
CA SER A 52 5.05 -7.57 -9.22
C SER A 52 3.54 -7.67 -9.00
N MET A 53 2.89 -6.61 -8.49
CA MET A 53 1.43 -6.52 -8.36
C MET A 53 0.71 -6.56 -9.71
N LYS A 54 1.33 -6.04 -10.76
CA LYS A 54 0.81 -6.08 -12.14
C LYS A 54 0.96 -7.47 -12.78
N ASN A 55 1.74 -8.38 -12.19
CA ASN A 55 2.03 -9.67 -12.80
C ASN A 55 0.76 -10.55 -12.90
N PRO A 56 0.54 -11.29 -14.01
CA PRO A 56 -0.60 -12.19 -14.16
C PRO A 56 -0.59 -13.40 -13.21
N ARG A 57 0.59 -13.80 -12.70
CA ARG A 57 0.71 -14.95 -11.78
C ARG A 57 0.23 -14.59 -10.37
N SER A 58 -0.69 -15.41 -9.84
CA SER A 58 -1.31 -15.20 -8.53
C SER A 58 -0.32 -15.22 -7.37
N SER A 59 0.68 -16.10 -7.39
CA SER A 59 1.68 -16.25 -6.32
C SER A 59 2.56 -15.01 -6.14
N LEU A 60 3.15 -14.51 -7.23
CA LEU A 60 3.99 -13.33 -7.21
C LEU A 60 3.17 -12.08 -6.85
N ARG A 61 1.97 -11.95 -7.44
CA ARG A 61 1.05 -10.85 -7.11
C ARG A 61 0.68 -10.85 -5.62
N LYS A 62 0.24 -11.99 -5.09
CA LYS A 62 -0.14 -12.09 -3.67
C LYS A 62 1.05 -11.78 -2.75
N THR A 63 2.22 -12.35 -3.06
CA THR A 63 3.46 -12.07 -2.32
C THR A 63 3.79 -10.58 -2.32
N SER A 64 3.63 -9.89 -3.45
CA SER A 64 3.87 -8.45 -3.52
C SER A 64 2.89 -7.61 -2.68
N ILE A 65 1.62 -8.02 -2.60
CA ILE A 65 0.64 -7.36 -1.72
C ILE A 65 1.03 -7.57 -0.25
N MET A 66 1.33 -8.80 0.15
CA MET A 66 1.79 -9.10 1.50
C MET A 66 3.09 -8.34 1.83
N ALA A 67 4.02 -8.26 0.88
CA ALA A 67 5.25 -7.49 1.03
C ALA A 67 5.00 -6.01 1.24
N SER A 68 4.04 -5.41 0.53
CA SER A 68 3.64 -4.04 0.79
C SER A 68 3.11 -3.88 2.22
N SER A 69 2.26 -4.79 2.71
CA SER A 69 1.76 -4.74 4.09
C SER A 69 2.89 -4.77 5.13
N ASP A 70 3.83 -5.70 4.97
CA ASP A 70 4.95 -5.87 5.90
C ASP A 70 5.88 -4.64 5.90
N ILE A 71 6.13 -4.04 4.73
CA ILE A 71 6.92 -2.82 4.58
C ILE A 71 6.23 -1.63 5.25
N PHE A 72 4.91 -1.45 5.07
CA PHE A 72 4.18 -0.37 5.72
C PHE A 72 4.17 -0.48 7.24
N LYS A 73 4.06 -1.69 7.79
CA LYS A 73 4.20 -1.91 9.24
C LYS A 73 5.60 -1.55 9.74
N ALA A 74 6.63 -1.88 8.98
CA ALA A 74 8.01 -1.71 9.38
C ALA A 74 8.49 -0.25 9.32
N PHE A 75 8.00 0.52 8.34
CA PHE A 75 8.53 1.86 8.05
C PHE A 75 7.54 2.99 8.28
N GLY A 76 6.23 2.72 8.28
CA GLY A 76 5.17 3.70 8.57
C GLY A 76 5.37 5.02 7.83
N ASP A 77 5.44 6.10 8.61
CA ASP A 77 5.62 7.47 8.12
C ASP A 77 6.85 7.65 7.22
N GLN A 78 7.94 6.89 7.41
CA GLN A 78 9.16 7.01 6.59
C GLN A 78 8.88 6.73 5.11
N LEU A 79 7.84 5.95 4.79
CA LEU A 79 7.45 5.66 3.42
C LEU A 79 6.83 6.85 2.72
N LEU A 80 6.22 7.77 3.49
CA LEU A 80 5.51 8.95 2.98
C LEU A 80 6.46 10.10 2.64
N TYR A 81 7.60 10.16 3.33
CA TYR A 81 8.63 11.16 3.07
C TYR A 81 9.55 10.80 1.90
N SER A 82 9.46 9.56 1.40
CA SER A 82 10.30 9.08 0.30
C SER A 82 9.51 8.98 -1.00
N ASN A 83 10.07 9.52 -2.09
CA ASN A 83 9.59 9.52 -3.49
C ASN A 83 8.08 9.24 -3.69
N SER A 84 7.30 10.31 -3.88
CA SER A 84 5.85 10.26 -4.07
C SER A 84 5.40 9.31 -5.19
N ASP A 85 6.16 9.22 -6.29
CA ASP A 85 5.72 8.50 -7.49
C ASP A 85 5.62 6.98 -7.28
N ALA A 86 6.57 6.41 -6.51
CA ALA A 86 6.56 5.00 -6.18
C ALA A 86 5.42 4.66 -5.21
N LEU A 87 5.15 5.56 -4.26
CA LEU A 87 4.03 5.45 -3.34
C LEU A 87 2.68 5.58 -4.06
N ASP A 88 2.53 6.57 -4.94
CA ASP A 88 1.35 6.76 -5.80
C ASP A 88 1.06 5.52 -6.62
N SER A 89 2.09 4.96 -7.27
CA SER A 89 1.93 3.75 -8.07
C SER A 89 1.54 2.54 -7.21
N LEU A 90 2.05 2.45 -5.99
CA LEU A 90 1.73 1.38 -5.05
C LEU A 90 0.29 1.47 -4.56
N LEU A 91 -0.16 2.65 -4.14
CA LEU A 91 -1.55 2.91 -3.75
C LEU A 91 -2.50 2.63 -4.90
N LEU A 92 -2.17 3.08 -6.12
CA LEU A 92 -2.94 2.79 -7.32
C LEU A 92 -3.09 1.30 -7.56
N GLN A 93 -2.00 0.53 -7.48
CA GLN A 93 -2.09 -0.91 -7.67
C GLN A 93 -2.92 -1.60 -6.58
N LEU A 94 -2.81 -1.18 -5.33
CA LEU A 94 -3.59 -1.76 -4.24
C LEU A 94 -5.08 -1.47 -4.37
N LEU A 95 -5.45 -0.23 -4.69
CA LEU A 95 -6.85 0.15 -4.93
C LEU A 95 -7.43 -0.63 -6.12
N LEU A 96 -6.67 -0.77 -7.21
CA LEU A 96 -7.07 -1.60 -8.34
C LEU A 96 -7.26 -3.07 -7.95
N LYS A 97 -6.46 -3.61 -7.01
CA LYS A 97 -6.58 -4.99 -6.53
C LYS A 97 -7.73 -5.20 -5.54
N ALA A 98 -7.97 -4.25 -4.65
CA ALA A 98 -9.14 -4.20 -3.78
C ALA A 98 -10.46 -4.21 -4.59
N SER A 99 -10.42 -3.64 -5.79
CA SER A 99 -11.59 -3.50 -6.67
C SER A 99 -11.89 -4.71 -7.56
N GLN A 100 -11.11 -5.79 -7.49
CA GLN A 100 -11.29 -6.95 -8.38
C GLN A 100 -12.25 -7.99 -7.79
N ASP A 101 -12.99 -8.70 -8.63
CA ASP A 101 -13.95 -9.74 -8.18
C ASP A 101 -13.29 -11.01 -7.60
N ARG A 102 -11.95 -11.11 -7.66
CA ARG A 102 -11.19 -12.22 -7.09
C ARG A 102 -11.04 -12.05 -5.58
N LYS A 103 -11.98 -12.60 -4.80
CA LYS A 103 -12.06 -12.53 -3.33
C LYS A 103 -10.69 -12.54 -2.60
N PHE A 104 -9.84 -13.54 -2.85
CA PHE A 104 -8.56 -13.66 -2.12
C PHE A 104 -7.56 -12.52 -2.36
N VAL A 105 -7.54 -11.93 -3.56
CA VAL A 105 -6.59 -10.84 -3.89
C VAL A 105 -7.15 -9.51 -3.40
N CYS A 106 -8.47 -9.33 -3.56
CA CYS A 106 -9.23 -8.19 -3.05
C CYS A 106 -9.13 -8.08 -1.52
N GLU A 107 -9.45 -9.14 -0.78
CA GLU A 107 -9.39 -9.17 0.69
C GLU A 107 -7.98 -8.94 1.25
N GLU A 108 -6.94 -9.39 0.53
CA GLU A 108 -5.55 -9.12 0.92
C GLU A 108 -5.17 -7.66 0.65
N ALA A 109 -5.61 -7.09 -0.47
CA ALA A 109 -5.38 -5.69 -0.79
C ALA A 109 -6.08 -4.76 0.21
N ASP A 110 -7.33 -5.06 0.58
CA ASP A 110 -8.07 -4.30 1.59
C ASP A 110 -7.40 -4.36 2.96
N ARG A 111 -7.01 -5.56 3.40
CA ARG A 111 -6.24 -5.71 4.66
C ARG A 111 -4.93 -4.94 4.61
N THR A 112 -4.28 -4.91 3.46
CA THR A 112 -3.03 -4.16 3.28
C THR A 112 -3.29 -2.66 3.39
N LEU A 113 -4.30 -2.10 2.72
CA LEU A 113 -4.69 -0.70 2.84
C LEU A 113 -5.04 -0.32 4.29
N LYS A 114 -5.74 -1.22 5.01
CA LYS A 114 -6.05 -1.01 6.42
C LYS A 114 -4.80 -0.94 7.29
N VAL A 115 -3.86 -1.86 7.08
CA VAL A 115 -2.56 -1.83 7.74
C VAL A 115 -1.82 -0.52 7.47
N MET A 116 -1.89 0.05 6.27
CA MET A 116 -1.26 1.33 5.97
C MET A 116 -1.86 2.45 6.82
N GLU A 117 -3.19 2.53 6.88
CA GLU A 117 -3.89 3.50 7.74
C GLU A 117 -3.45 3.36 9.20
N ASP A 118 -3.36 2.14 9.70
CA ASP A 118 -3.04 1.87 11.11
C ASP A 118 -1.54 2.06 11.44
N SER A 119 -0.66 2.07 10.43
CA SER A 119 0.80 2.17 10.61
C SER A 119 1.34 3.60 10.45
N ILE A 120 0.46 4.58 10.20
CA ILE A 120 0.81 5.97 9.91
C ILE A 120 0.27 6.89 11.01
N THR A 121 1.05 7.89 11.40
CA THR A 121 0.63 8.84 12.44
C THR A 121 -0.49 9.77 11.96
N PRO A 122 -1.27 10.40 12.86
CA PRO A 122 -2.46 11.17 12.46
C PRO A 122 -2.21 12.33 11.48
N LEU A 123 -1.03 12.96 11.53
CA LEU A 123 -0.71 14.10 10.66
C LEU A 123 -0.45 13.65 9.21
N PRO A 124 0.49 12.71 8.93
CA PRO A 124 0.70 12.22 7.57
C PRO A 124 -0.48 11.39 7.04
N LEU A 125 -1.30 10.81 7.93
CA LEU A 125 -2.50 10.06 7.53
C LEU A 125 -3.47 10.93 6.72
N ARG A 126 -3.59 12.23 7.02
CA ARG A 126 -4.44 13.15 6.24
C ARG A 126 -3.94 13.29 4.80
N THR A 127 -2.63 13.37 4.62
CA THR A 127 -2.00 13.45 3.29
C THR A 127 -2.20 12.14 2.53
N LEU A 128 -1.97 11.01 3.20
CA LEU A 128 -2.20 9.69 2.61
C LEU A 128 -3.66 9.51 2.19
N LYS A 129 -4.61 9.90 3.03
CA LYS A 129 -6.06 9.83 2.71
C LYS A 129 -6.38 10.64 1.46
N LYS A 130 -5.91 11.89 1.37
CA LYS A 130 -6.07 12.72 0.16
C LYS A 130 -5.47 12.06 -1.09
N GLN A 131 -4.34 11.38 -0.95
CA GLN A 131 -3.67 10.68 -2.05
C GLN A 131 -4.45 9.43 -2.48
N VAL A 132 -4.98 8.67 -1.52
CA VAL A 132 -5.90 7.55 -1.76
C VAL A 132 -7.16 8.01 -2.47
N ASP A 133 -7.79 9.11 -2.02
CA ASP A 133 -9.00 9.67 -2.63
C ASP A 133 -8.76 10.06 -4.10
N ARG A 134 -7.71 10.83 -4.37
CA ARG A 134 -7.31 11.20 -5.75
C ARG A 134 -7.07 9.99 -6.63
N THR A 135 -6.39 8.99 -6.08
CA THR A 135 -6.07 7.77 -6.82
C THR A 135 -7.33 6.96 -7.09
N GLN A 136 -8.26 6.91 -6.14
CA GLN A 136 -9.57 6.27 -6.29
C GLN A 136 -10.39 6.96 -7.38
N GLU A 137 -10.46 8.29 -7.38
CA GLU A 137 -11.12 9.05 -8.45
C GLU A 137 -10.51 8.76 -9.82
N ALA A 138 -9.18 8.69 -9.91
CA ALA A 138 -8.49 8.33 -11.15
C ALA A 138 -8.80 6.90 -11.60
N VAL A 139 -8.90 5.95 -10.67
CA VAL A 139 -9.35 4.57 -10.97
C VAL A 139 -10.77 4.57 -11.48
N LEU A 140 -11.69 5.30 -10.83
CA LEU A 140 -13.09 5.40 -11.25
C LEU A 140 -13.23 6.04 -12.64
N SER A 141 -12.47 7.09 -12.93
CA SER A 141 -12.48 7.78 -14.24
C SER A 141 -11.86 6.95 -15.37
N SER A 142 -11.04 5.95 -15.05
CA SER A 142 -10.40 5.07 -16.04
C SER A 142 -11.03 3.67 -16.11
N ALA A 143 -12.00 3.40 -15.24
CA ALA A 143 -12.64 2.10 -15.08
C ALA A 143 -13.90 1.95 -15.95
N GLY A 144 -14.09 0.75 -16.50
CA GLY A 144 -15.36 0.33 -17.10
C GLY A 144 -16.45 0.05 -16.04
N PRO A 145 -17.73 -0.12 -16.45
CA PRO A 145 -18.88 -0.23 -15.54
C PRO A 145 -18.81 -1.37 -14.51
N GLU A 146 -18.04 -2.43 -14.80
CA GLU A 146 -17.82 -3.59 -13.93
C GLU A 146 -17.02 -3.24 -12.66
N ILE A 147 -16.00 -2.38 -12.79
CA ILE A 147 -15.15 -1.96 -11.67
C ILE A 147 -15.88 -0.93 -10.77
N LEU A 148 -16.76 -0.10 -11.34
CA LEU A 148 -17.58 0.87 -10.59
C LEU A 148 -18.51 0.17 -9.56
N GLY A 149 -19.13 -0.95 -9.96
CA GLY A 149 -20.03 -1.73 -9.09
C GLY A 149 -19.32 -2.47 -7.96
N THR A 150 -18.05 -2.82 -8.12
CA THR A 150 -17.24 -3.52 -7.09
C THR A 150 -16.51 -2.54 -6.17
N LEU A 151 -16.06 -1.38 -6.68
CA LEU A 151 -15.53 -0.28 -5.88
C LEU A 151 -16.57 0.28 -4.89
N GLY A 152 -17.80 0.52 -5.37
CA GLY A 152 -18.90 1.00 -4.52
C GLY A 152 -19.32 0.03 -3.41
N ARG A 153 -18.94 -1.24 -3.50
CA ARG A 153 -19.23 -2.28 -2.49
C ARG A 153 -18.05 -2.57 -1.56
N THR A 154 -16.81 -2.42 -2.03
CA THR A 154 -15.62 -2.93 -1.34
C THR A 154 -14.86 -1.83 -0.61
N ILE A 155 -14.79 -0.62 -1.18
CA ILE A 155 -14.16 0.51 -0.50
C ILE A 155 -15.24 1.32 0.19
N LYS A 156 -15.73 0.77 1.30
CA LYS A 156 -16.44 1.55 2.32
C LYS A 156 -15.42 2.38 3.13
N MET A 157 -14.44 3.02 2.47
CA MET A 157 -14.02 4.33 2.96
C MET A 157 -15.25 5.20 2.74
N ARG A 158 -15.99 5.43 3.82
CA ARG A 158 -17.11 6.38 3.82
C ARG A 158 -16.66 7.63 3.05
N PRO A 159 -17.56 8.31 2.33
CA PRO A 159 -17.26 9.64 1.84
C PRO A 159 -16.79 10.47 3.05
N LEU A 160 -15.48 10.68 3.19
CA LEU A 160 -14.91 11.53 4.22
C LEU A 160 -14.95 13.00 3.81
N ILE A 161 -15.68 13.31 2.72
CA ILE A 161 -16.11 14.66 2.36
C ILE A 161 -17.48 15.01 3.01
N LEU A 162 -17.91 14.29 4.05
CA LEU A 162 -19.03 14.70 4.92
C LEU A 162 -18.73 14.49 6.41
N TYR A 163 -17.50 14.79 6.85
CA TYR A 163 -17.18 14.92 8.29
C TYR A 163 -16.38 16.19 8.59
N GLU A 164 -16.65 17.27 7.83
CA GLU A 164 -16.32 18.65 8.20
C GLU A 164 -17.58 19.52 8.00
N SER A 165 -18.61 19.32 8.84
CA SER A 165 -19.64 20.36 9.03
C SER A 165 -20.42 20.30 10.35
N GLU A 166 -20.25 19.31 11.22
CA GLU A 166 -20.93 19.31 12.52
C GLU A 166 -20.02 18.82 13.65
N ASN A 167 -19.89 19.65 14.70
CA ASN A 167 -19.23 19.41 16.00
C ASN A 167 -17.77 19.90 16.17
N PHE A 168 -17.52 21.19 15.90
CA PHE A 168 -16.62 21.98 16.74
C PHE A 168 -17.43 23.08 17.44
N ASP A 169 -18.26 22.66 18.40
CA ASP A 169 -18.79 23.55 19.41
C ASP A 169 -17.78 23.52 20.57
N TYR A 170 -16.74 24.35 20.47
CA TYR A 170 -15.89 24.64 21.62
C TYR A 170 -16.65 25.65 22.48
N PRO A 171 -17.01 25.34 23.74
CA PRO A 171 -17.53 26.35 24.63
C PRO A 171 -16.44 27.41 24.83
N ILE A 172 -16.73 28.64 24.44
CA ILE A 172 -15.98 29.82 24.85
C ILE A 172 -15.99 29.82 26.39
N PRO A 173 -14.83 29.77 27.07
CA PRO A 173 -14.81 29.98 28.50
C PRO A 173 -15.31 31.41 28.77
N ASN A 174 -16.42 31.52 29.48
CA ASN A 174 -16.86 32.78 30.06
C ASN A 174 -15.75 33.30 30.97
N SER A 175 -15.02 34.31 30.52
CA SER A 175 -14.22 35.16 31.39
C SER A 175 -15.15 36.08 32.16
N LEU A 176 -15.30 35.80 33.46
CA LEU A 176 -15.65 36.76 34.50
C LEU A 176 -14.50 37.74 34.73
#